data_AF-A0A699YE87-F1
#
_entry.id   AF-A0A699YE87-F1
#
_cell.length_a   1.000
_cell.length_b   1.000
_cell.length_c   1.000
_cell.angle_alpha   90.00
_cell.angle_beta   90.00
_cell.angle_gamma   90.00
#
_symmetry.space_group_name_H-M   'P 1'
#
loop_
_entity.id
_entity.type
_entity.pdbx_description
1 polymer ?
#
loop_
_entity_poly.entity_id
_entity_poly.type
_entity_poly.pdbx_seq_one_letter_code
_entity_poly.pdbx_strand_id
1 'polypeptide(L)'
;MAPWLQRMLQEADSTTNAAACMQLRVLCNGVVETVGRLTLKDGNAAYPGPFTAHPKLDPKTGEMFFFGYSFDAKPYFRAGMVAASGEVSRQWVIDVPYPVMAHDCGMTEKYAVLLHLPLCFDPKQLAMGDNLPVVFKPNKRARIGLLCRDMPGCGCDVENPNAKPAPVQWFELPAFFAFHTANAWEDEDGRVHLVLCTYPKFDFDFEKKH
;
A
#
# COMPACT_ATOMS: atom_id res chain seq x y z
N MET A 1 13.89 -9.19 -16.30
CA MET A 1 12.62 -8.54 -15.90
C MET A 1 11.53 -9.61 -16.00
N ALA A 2 10.71 -9.83 -14.96
CA ALA A 2 9.73 -10.90 -14.95
C ALA A 2 8.65 -10.69 -16.05
N PRO A 3 8.30 -11.70 -16.86
CA PRO A 3 7.39 -11.54 -18.01
C PRO A 3 5.98 -11.00 -17.70
N TRP A 4 5.52 -11.08 -16.45
CA TRP A 4 4.22 -10.53 -16.04
C TRP A 4 4.28 -9.03 -15.74
N LEU A 5 5.45 -8.50 -15.37
CA LEU A 5 5.62 -7.11 -14.97
C LEU A 5 5.36 -6.12 -16.12
N GLN A 6 5.67 -6.53 -17.35
CA GLN A 6 5.33 -5.79 -18.57
C GLN A 6 3.81 -5.70 -18.84
N ARG A 7 2.97 -6.38 -18.05
CA ARG A 7 1.51 -6.47 -18.26
C ARG A 7 0.69 -5.61 -17.30
N MET A 8 1.28 -5.02 -16.26
CA MET A 8 0.56 -4.26 -15.22
C MET A 8 0.94 -2.78 -15.24
N LEU A 9 0.18 -1.89 -15.91
CA LEU A 9 0.36 -0.44 -15.73
C LEU A 9 -0.88 0.40 -16.09
N GLN A 10 -1.77 0.65 -15.13
CA GLN A 10 -2.33 1.97 -14.79
C GLN A 10 -3.21 1.80 -13.56
N GLU A 11 -2.93 2.52 -12.48
CA GLU A 11 -3.69 2.43 -11.23
C GLU A 11 -3.85 3.80 -10.58
N ALA A 12 -5.06 4.03 -10.07
CA ALA A 12 -5.38 5.13 -9.18
C ALA A 12 -5.58 4.55 -7.78
N ASP A 13 -5.03 5.22 -6.77
CA ASP A 13 -5.28 4.89 -5.37
C ASP A 13 -6.80 4.93 -5.12
N SER A 14 -7.41 3.77 -4.88
CA SER A 14 -8.82 3.73 -4.49
C SER A 14 -9.03 2.87 -3.27
N THR A 15 -9.96 3.36 -2.47
CA THR A 15 -10.36 2.85 -1.17
C THR A 15 -11.56 1.93 -1.24
N THR A 16 -12.05 1.63 -2.45
CA THR A 16 -13.14 0.70 -2.70
C THR A 16 -12.61 -0.45 -3.57
N ASN A 17 -13.41 -1.50 -3.76
CA ASN A 17 -13.15 -2.55 -4.76
C ASN A 17 -13.06 -2.02 -6.22
N ALA A 18 -13.04 -0.70 -6.45
CA ALA A 18 -12.90 -0.09 -7.77
C ALA A 18 -11.43 0.10 -8.22
N ALA A 19 -10.47 0.25 -7.30
CA ALA A 19 -9.04 0.18 -7.62
C ALA A 19 -8.74 -1.27 -7.87
N ALA A 20 -8.53 -1.55 -9.13
CA ALA A 20 -8.11 -2.85 -9.55
C ALA A 20 -6.90 -2.66 -10.42
N CYS A 21 -5.90 -3.52 -10.22
CA CYS A 21 -4.88 -3.65 -11.21
C CYS A 21 -5.54 -3.90 -12.57
N MET A 22 -5.23 -3.05 -13.55
CA MET A 22 -5.64 -3.26 -14.93
C MET A 22 -4.48 -3.88 -15.68
N GLN A 23 -4.78 -4.92 -16.46
CA GLN A 23 -3.84 -5.47 -17.41
C GLN A 23 -3.90 -4.64 -18.70
N LEU A 24 -2.77 -4.07 -19.09
CA LEU A 24 -2.62 -3.41 -20.39
C LEU A 24 -1.75 -4.26 -21.32
N ARG A 25 -1.99 -4.11 -22.62
CA ARG A 25 -1.17 -4.67 -23.69
C ARG A 25 -0.67 -3.54 -24.56
N VAL A 26 0.65 -3.40 -24.65
CA VAL A 26 1.29 -2.47 -25.57
C VAL A 26 1.72 -3.23 -26.82
N LEU A 27 1.14 -2.87 -27.96
CA LEU A 27 1.44 -3.48 -29.25
C LEU A 27 2.70 -2.85 -29.87
N CYS A 28 3.34 -3.57 -30.81
CA CYS A 28 4.58 -3.11 -31.46
C CYS A 28 4.42 -1.80 -32.25
N ASN A 29 3.19 -1.43 -32.60
CA ASN A 29 2.84 -0.19 -33.28
C ASN A 29 2.52 0.98 -32.31
N GLY A 30 2.74 0.79 -30.99
CA GLY A 30 2.51 1.80 -29.97
C GLY A 30 1.06 1.92 -29.47
N VAL A 31 0.14 1.10 -29.97
CA VAL A 31 -1.23 1.05 -29.45
C VAL A 31 -1.25 0.40 -28.06
N VAL A 32 -1.98 1.02 -27.14
CA VAL A 32 -2.22 0.50 -25.79
C VAL A 32 -3.66 0.02 -25.69
N GLU A 33 -3.83 -1.26 -25.39
CA GLU A 33 -5.15 -1.88 -25.20
C GLU A 33 -5.36 -2.22 -23.72
N THR A 34 -6.54 -1.90 -23.20
CA THR A 34 -7.00 -2.45 -21.92
C THR A 34 -7.44 -3.89 -22.13
N VAL A 35 -6.69 -4.84 -21.57
CA VAL A 35 -7.04 -6.27 -21.62
C VAL A 35 -8.17 -6.57 -20.65
N GLY A 36 -8.14 -5.93 -19.48
CA GLY A 36 -9.20 -6.03 -18.48
C GLY A 36 -8.66 -5.90 -17.07
N ARG A 37 -9.56 -6.13 -16.10
CA ARG A 37 -9.23 -6.13 -14.68
C ARG A 37 -8.45 -7.39 -14.31
N LEU A 38 -7.31 -7.23 -13.66
CA LEU A 38 -6.54 -8.31 -13.07
C LEU A 38 -7.11 -8.65 -11.69
N THR A 39 -7.45 -9.92 -11.51
CA THR A 39 -7.76 -10.49 -10.20
C THR A 39 -6.56 -11.32 -9.77
N LEU A 40 -5.86 -10.86 -8.73
CA LEU A 40 -4.77 -11.62 -8.13
C LEU A 40 -5.31 -12.82 -7.39
N LYS A 41 -4.59 -13.94 -7.43
CA LYS A 41 -4.98 -15.20 -6.77
C LYS A 41 -3.85 -15.70 -5.88
N ASP A 42 -4.22 -16.18 -4.70
CA ASP A 42 -3.43 -17.03 -3.81
C ASP A 42 -3.94 -18.48 -3.97
N GLY A 43 -3.19 -19.31 -4.69
CA GLY A 43 -3.64 -20.64 -5.11
C GLY A 43 -4.97 -20.57 -5.88
N ASN A 44 -6.05 -21.11 -5.29
CA ASN A 44 -7.40 -21.09 -5.86
C ASN A 44 -8.28 -19.91 -5.39
N ALA A 45 -7.82 -19.09 -4.45
CA ALA A 45 -8.61 -17.99 -3.87
C ALA A 45 -8.15 -16.64 -4.42
N ALA A 46 -9.09 -15.75 -4.75
CA ALA A 46 -8.75 -14.39 -5.19
C ALA A 46 -8.37 -13.50 -4.00
N TYR A 47 -7.41 -12.59 -4.18
CA TYR A 47 -7.18 -11.48 -3.25
C TYR A 47 -8.43 -10.59 -3.21
N PRO A 48 -9.08 -10.41 -2.05
CA PRO A 48 -10.41 -9.82 -1.98
C PRO A 48 -10.42 -8.31 -1.70
N GLY A 49 -9.27 -7.62 -1.80
CA GLY A 49 -9.10 -6.25 -1.31
C GLY A 49 -8.63 -5.23 -2.35
N PRO A 50 -8.51 -3.96 -1.93
CA PRO A 50 -7.91 -2.89 -2.73
C PRO A 50 -6.42 -3.13 -2.93
N PHE A 51 -5.86 -2.58 -4.01
CA PHE A 51 -4.46 -2.72 -4.39
C PHE A 51 -3.83 -1.32 -4.57
N THR A 52 -2.59 -1.15 -4.10
CA THR A 52 -1.87 0.12 -4.12
C THR A 52 -1.39 0.46 -5.52
N ALA A 53 -1.47 1.74 -5.89
CA ALA A 53 -0.86 2.25 -7.12
C ALA A 53 0.68 2.30 -7.05
N HIS A 54 1.28 2.05 -5.89
CA HIS A 54 2.73 2.10 -5.66
C HIS A 54 3.31 0.77 -5.18
N PRO A 55 3.11 -0.35 -5.91
CA PRO A 55 3.72 -1.61 -5.52
C PRO A 55 5.25 -1.53 -5.69
N LYS A 56 5.99 -2.32 -4.91
CA LYS A 56 7.46 -2.34 -4.93
C LYS A 56 7.95 -3.68 -5.42
N LEU A 57 8.75 -3.68 -6.48
CA LEU A 57 9.37 -4.89 -7.05
C LEU A 57 10.75 -5.11 -6.46
N ASP A 58 11.03 -6.35 -6.07
CA ASP A 58 12.35 -6.81 -5.70
C ASP A 58 13.13 -7.15 -6.97
N PRO A 59 14.22 -6.42 -7.29
CA PRO A 59 15.00 -6.68 -8.49
C PRO A 59 15.80 -7.99 -8.44
N LYS A 60 16.06 -8.55 -7.24
CA LYS A 60 16.80 -9.81 -7.07
C LYS A 60 15.89 -11.02 -7.29
N THR A 61 14.72 -11.04 -6.65
CA THR A 61 13.82 -12.21 -6.68
C THR A 61 12.72 -12.09 -7.74
N GLY A 62 12.39 -10.88 -8.18
CA GLY A 62 11.23 -10.61 -9.04
C GLY A 62 9.89 -10.69 -8.30
N GLU A 63 9.90 -10.80 -6.97
CA GLU A 63 8.69 -10.70 -6.15
C GLU A 63 8.27 -9.24 -5.98
N MET A 64 6.97 -8.97 -5.84
CA MET A 64 6.43 -7.63 -5.69
C MET A 64 5.61 -7.52 -4.40
N PHE A 65 5.95 -6.55 -3.56
CA PHE A 65 5.13 -6.16 -2.43
C PHE A 65 4.00 -5.23 -2.86
N PHE A 66 2.82 -5.44 -2.28
CA PHE A 66 1.66 -4.58 -2.42
C PHE A 66 0.88 -4.50 -1.12
N PHE A 67 0.05 -3.48 -1.00
CA PHE A 67 -0.91 -3.36 0.07
C PHE A 67 -2.18 -2.64 -0.38
N GLY A 68 -3.16 -2.56 0.49
CA GLY A 68 -4.37 -1.79 0.34
C GLY A 68 -4.98 -1.47 1.69
N TYR A 69 -5.81 -0.44 1.71
CA TYR A 69 -6.51 0.06 2.89
C TYR A 69 -7.97 0.37 2.52
N SER A 70 -8.87 0.30 3.50
CA SER A 70 -10.27 0.71 3.30
C SER A 70 -10.68 1.79 4.31
N PHE A 71 -11.63 2.64 3.90
CA PHE A 71 -12.25 3.63 4.79
C PHE A 71 -13.56 3.13 5.41
N ASP A 72 -14.21 2.11 4.84
CA ASP A 72 -15.56 1.67 5.17
C ASP A 72 -15.63 0.45 6.11
N ALA A 73 -14.46 -0.05 6.54
CA ALA A 73 -14.33 -1.24 7.37
C ALA A 73 -13.58 -0.96 8.69
N LYS A 74 -13.46 -1.99 9.54
CA LYS A 74 -12.50 -1.98 10.67
C LYS A 74 -11.13 -1.49 10.14
N PRO A 75 -10.40 -0.62 10.87
CA PRO A 75 -9.16 -0.10 10.35
C PRO A 75 -8.06 -1.17 10.29
N TYR A 76 -7.74 -1.60 9.08
CA TYR A 76 -6.64 -2.51 8.79
C TYR A 76 -6.00 -2.17 7.44
N PHE A 77 -4.75 -2.60 7.27
CA PHE A 77 -4.16 -2.77 5.94
C PHE A 77 -4.23 -4.24 5.55
N ARG A 78 -4.49 -4.51 4.27
CA ARG A 78 -4.25 -5.81 3.65
C ARG A 78 -2.95 -5.68 2.87
N ALA A 79 -2.01 -6.57 3.10
CA ALA A 79 -0.72 -6.57 2.41
C ALA A 79 -0.46 -7.94 1.80
N GLY A 80 0.41 -7.99 0.79
CA GLY A 80 0.79 -9.25 0.19
C GLY A 80 2.06 -9.17 -0.65
N MET A 81 2.53 -10.35 -1.03
CA MET A 81 3.61 -10.54 -2.00
C MET A 81 3.05 -11.26 -3.23
N VAL A 82 3.40 -10.77 -4.42
CA VAL A 82 3.24 -11.47 -5.69
C VAL A 82 4.58 -12.10 -6.04
N ALA A 83 4.62 -13.41 -6.29
CA ALA A 83 5.81 -14.10 -6.74
C ALA A 83 6.21 -13.69 -8.17
N ALA A 84 7.43 -14.04 -8.57
CA ALA A 84 7.87 -13.85 -9.97
C ALA A 84 7.01 -14.59 -11.00
N SER A 85 6.18 -15.56 -10.58
CA SER A 85 5.17 -16.23 -11.41
C SER A 85 3.92 -15.38 -11.68
N GLY A 86 3.69 -14.33 -10.89
CA GLY A 86 2.45 -13.52 -10.91
C GLY A 86 1.36 -14.01 -9.96
N GLU A 87 1.61 -15.09 -9.20
CA GLU A 87 0.70 -15.58 -8.16
C GLU A 87 0.98 -14.89 -6.82
N VAL A 88 -0.06 -14.68 -6.01
CA VAL A 88 0.11 -14.19 -4.64
C VAL A 88 0.73 -15.30 -3.81
N SER A 89 1.90 -15.03 -3.23
CA SER A 89 2.65 -16.01 -2.44
C SER A 89 2.43 -15.87 -0.94
N ARG A 90 2.11 -14.67 -0.46
CA ARG A 90 1.92 -14.35 0.96
C ARG A 90 0.90 -13.23 1.12
N GLN A 91 0.12 -13.27 2.20
CA GLN A 91 -0.85 -12.24 2.56
C GLN A 91 -0.89 -12.01 4.06
N TRP A 92 -1.16 -10.76 4.43
CA TRP A 92 -1.29 -10.33 5.81
C TRP A 92 -2.46 -9.37 5.99
N VAL A 93 -3.13 -9.49 7.13
CA VAL A 93 -4.03 -8.48 7.68
C VAL A 93 -3.30 -7.77 8.82
N ILE A 94 -3.25 -6.44 8.75
CA ILE A 94 -2.45 -5.60 9.64
C ILE A 94 -3.39 -4.59 10.30
N ASP A 95 -3.76 -4.84 11.56
CA ASP A 95 -4.60 -3.91 12.32
C ASP A 95 -3.89 -2.56 12.51
N VAL A 96 -4.65 -1.47 12.31
CA VAL A 96 -4.20 -0.11 12.57
C VAL A 96 -5.19 0.61 13.49
N PRO A 97 -4.77 1.62 14.27
CA PRO A 97 -5.62 2.19 15.31
C PRO A 97 -6.72 3.12 14.77
N TYR A 98 -6.61 3.57 13.52
CA TYR A 98 -7.60 4.40 12.85
C TYR A 98 -7.37 4.38 11.32
N PRO A 99 -8.41 4.63 10.52
CA PRO A 99 -8.30 4.60 9.07
C PRO A 99 -7.56 5.85 8.57
N VAL A 100 -6.67 5.63 7.61
CA VAL A 100 -5.87 6.67 6.97
C VAL A 100 -5.83 6.44 5.48
N MET A 101 -5.62 7.51 4.72
CA MET A 101 -5.17 7.40 3.34
C MET A 101 -3.68 7.08 3.35
N ALA A 102 -3.36 5.81 3.11
CA ALA A 102 -1.99 5.33 3.04
C ALA A 102 -1.58 5.25 1.56
N HIS A 103 -0.89 6.28 1.07
CA HIS A 103 -0.63 6.46 -0.36
C HIS A 103 0.45 5.52 -0.90
N ASP A 104 1.60 5.50 -0.23
CA ASP A 104 2.79 4.81 -0.69
C ASP A 104 3.37 3.94 0.43
N CYS A 105 4.32 3.09 0.05
CA CYS A 105 5.08 2.24 0.93
C CYS A 105 6.57 2.31 0.58
N GLY A 106 7.41 1.65 1.36
CA GLY A 106 8.80 1.35 1.00
C GLY A 106 9.03 -0.15 0.98
N MET A 107 10.16 -0.56 0.43
CA MET A 107 10.61 -1.95 0.53
C MET A 107 12.13 -2.00 0.62
N THR A 108 12.61 -2.87 1.48
CA THR A 108 14.02 -3.20 1.70
C THR A 108 14.26 -4.67 1.34
N GLU A 109 15.46 -5.20 1.61
CA GLU A 109 15.74 -6.60 1.33
C GLU A 109 14.94 -7.55 2.24
N LYS A 110 14.57 -7.17 3.46
CA LYS A 110 13.84 -8.04 4.39
C LYS A 110 12.47 -7.50 4.80
N TYR A 111 12.27 -6.20 4.69
CA TYR A 111 11.08 -5.53 5.20
C TYR A 111 10.31 -4.80 4.11
N ALA A 112 9.00 -4.99 4.11
CA ALA A 112 8.10 -3.98 3.58
C ALA A 112 7.91 -2.87 4.63
N VAL A 113 7.96 -1.62 4.20
CA VAL A 113 7.86 -0.44 5.05
C VAL A 113 6.48 0.20 4.86
N LEU A 114 5.67 0.18 5.90
CA LEU A 114 4.30 0.69 5.92
C LEU A 114 4.28 2.11 6.49
N LEU A 115 3.59 3.02 5.79
CA LEU A 115 3.42 4.39 6.22
C LEU A 115 2.01 4.59 6.79
N HIS A 116 1.88 4.63 8.12
CA HIS A 116 0.62 4.99 8.77
C HIS A 116 0.68 6.44 9.22
N LEU A 117 0.39 7.34 8.29
CA LEU A 117 0.48 8.79 8.48
C LEU A 117 -0.90 9.38 8.77
N PRO A 118 -1.02 10.46 9.55
CA PRO A 118 -2.30 10.96 10.07
C PRO A 118 -3.11 11.78 9.05
N LEU A 119 -3.17 11.32 7.79
CA LEU A 119 -4.13 11.79 6.79
C LEU A 119 -5.38 10.93 6.87
N CYS A 120 -6.32 11.33 7.73
CA CYS A 120 -7.46 10.51 8.11
C CYS A 120 -8.69 10.79 7.26
N PHE A 121 -9.53 9.78 7.06
CA PHE A 121 -10.86 10.00 6.48
C PHE A 121 -11.74 10.85 7.39
N ASP A 122 -12.46 11.81 6.80
CA ASP A 122 -13.40 12.69 7.51
C ASP A 122 -14.79 12.60 6.86
N PRO A 123 -15.76 11.90 7.50
CA PRO A 123 -17.11 11.77 6.98
C PRO A 123 -17.82 13.11 6.72
N LYS A 124 -17.42 14.17 7.44
CA LYS A 124 -18.01 15.50 7.24
C LYS A 124 -17.65 16.08 5.87
N GLN A 125 -16.45 15.81 5.37
CA GLN A 125 -16.02 16.25 4.04
C GLN A 125 -16.69 15.45 2.92
N LEU A 126 -16.95 14.17 3.16
CA LEU A 126 -17.69 13.33 2.21
C LEU A 126 -19.08 13.89 1.89
N ALA A 127 -19.76 14.47 2.90
CA ALA A 127 -21.07 15.09 2.74
C ALA A 127 -21.04 16.44 1.98
N MET A 128 -19.88 17.08 1.87
CA MET A 128 -19.73 18.38 1.21
C MET A 128 -19.40 18.27 -0.28
N GLY A 129 -19.10 17.07 -0.81
CA GLY A 129 -19.04 16.76 -2.24
C GLY A 129 -17.84 17.29 -3.04
N ASP A 130 -17.17 18.33 -2.57
CA ASP A 130 -16.23 19.09 -3.42
C ASP A 130 -14.75 18.68 -3.31
N ASN A 131 -14.36 17.84 -2.33
CA ASN A 131 -12.96 17.44 -2.09
C ASN A 131 -12.80 15.96 -1.71
N LEU A 132 -11.60 15.42 -1.90
CA LEU A 132 -11.20 14.12 -1.34
C LEU A 132 -11.47 14.12 0.18
N PRO A 133 -12.20 13.14 0.74
CA PRO A 133 -12.74 13.19 2.11
C PRO A 133 -11.67 12.83 3.16
N VAL A 134 -10.51 13.47 3.10
CA VAL A 134 -9.34 13.18 3.91
C VAL A 134 -8.75 14.46 4.49
N VAL A 135 -8.39 14.41 5.76
CA VAL A 135 -7.93 15.56 6.55
C VAL A 135 -6.72 15.16 7.37
N PHE A 136 -5.66 15.96 7.28
CA PHE A 136 -4.51 15.81 8.14
C PHE A 136 -4.88 16.15 9.60
N LYS A 137 -4.61 15.22 10.52
CA LYS A 137 -4.92 15.35 11.95
C LYS A 137 -3.62 15.52 12.75
N PRO A 138 -3.16 16.75 13.04
CA PRO A 138 -1.85 16.98 13.69
C PRO A 138 -1.77 16.47 15.13
N ASN A 139 -2.91 16.16 15.76
CA ASN A 139 -2.96 15.58 17.10
C ASN A 139 -2.76 14.05 17.11
N LYS A 140 -2.69 13.40 15.95
CA LYS A 140 -2.43 11.97 15.81
C LYS A 140 -0.95 11.72 15.48
N ARG A 141 -0.41 10.59 15.94
CA ARG A 141 1.00 10.22 15.70
C ARG A 141 1.16 9.67 14.28
N ALA A 142 2.31 9.92 13.68
CA ALA A 142 2.74 9.14 12.51
C ALA A 142 3.36 7.84 13.01
N ARG A 143 3.22 6.75 12.24
CA ARG A 143 3.87 5.47 12.55
C ARG A 143 4.48 4.86 11.31
N ILE A 144 5.69 4.32 11.47
CA ILE A 144 6.38 3.54 10.45
C ILE A 144 6.34 2.08 10.89
N GLY A 145 5.85 1.19 10.02
CA GLY A 145 5.77 -0.24 10.28
C GLY A 145 6.78 -1.00 9.45
N LEU A 146 7.55 -1.89 10.07
CA LEU A 146 8.41 -2.84 9.36
C LEU A 146 7.75 -4.22 9.38
N LEU A 147 7.24 -4.66 8.24
CA LEU A 147 6.68 -5.99 8.04
C LEU A 147 7.77 -6.90 7.48
N CYS A 148 8.14 -7.96 8.22
CA CYS A 148 9.10 -8.95 7.71
C CYS A 148 8.46 -9.77 6.58
N ARG A 149 8.95 -9.61 5.35
CA ARG A 149 8.31 -10.15 4.15
C ARG A 149 8.52 -11.65 3.93
N ASP A 150 9.52 -12.23 4.60
CA ASP A 150 9.88 -13.65 4.51
C ASP A 150 9.09 -14.50 5.53
N MET A 151 8.46 -13.86 6.50
CA MET A 151 7.61 -14.56 7.46
C MET A 151 6.37 -15.11 6.75
N PRO A 152 5.85 -16.28 7.17
CA PRO A 152 4.60 -16.80 6.63
C PRO A 152 3.47 -15.78 6.75
N GLY A 153 2.63 -15.73 5.71
CA GLY A 153 1.37 -14.99 5.75
C GLY A 153 0.45 -15.49 6.86
N CYS A 154 -0.43 -14.61 7.35
CA CYS A 154 -1.53 -15.01 8.24
C CYS A 154 -2.85 -15.26 7.47
N GLY A 155 -2.81 -15.15 6.13
CA GLY A 155 -3.97 -15.24 5.25
C GLY A 155 -4.63 -13.88 5.03
N CYS A 156 -5.73 -13.87 4.27
CA CYS A 156 -6.50 -12.66 3.96
C CYS A 156 -7.87 -12.59 4.65
N ASP A 157 -8.22 -13.56 5.49
CA ASP A 157 -9.50 -13.53 6.19
C ASP A 157 -9.41 -12.57 7.39
N VAL A 158 -10.11 -11.44 7.29
CA VAL A 158 -10.16 -10.41 8.35
C VAL A 158 -11.11 -10.79 9.48
N GLU A 159 -12.00 -11.75 9.26
CA GLU A 159 -12.96 -12.24 10.25
C GLU A 159 -12.49 -13.51 10.94
N ASN A 160 -11.39 -14.13 10.47
CA ASN A 160 -10.84 -15.34 11.07
C ASN A 160 -10.34 -15.05 12.49
N PRO A 161 -11.01 -15.56 13.54
CA PRO A 161 -10.63 -15.30 14.93
C PRO A 161 -9.32 -16.00 15.33
N ASN A 162 -8.84 -16.95 14.53
CA ASN A 162 -7.60 -17.70 14.75
C ASN A 162 -6.42 -17.18 13.91
N ALA A 163 -6.61 -16.08 13.14
CA ALA A 163 -5.54 -15.50 12.36
C ALA A 163 -4.41 -15.02 13.27
N LYS A 164 -3.17 -15.42 12.96
CA LYS A 164 -2.00 -14.89 13.64
C LYS A 164 -1.82 -13.41 13.27
N PRO A 165 -1.41 -12.53 14.21
CA PRO A 165 -1.14 -11.15 13.87
C PRO A 165 0.02 -11.07 12.88
N ALA A 166 -0.06 -10.12 11.93
CA ALA A 166 1.03 -9.86 11.01
C ALA A 166 2.30 -9.46 11.78
N PRO A 167 3.49 -9.91 11.34
CA PRO A 167 4.75 -9.68 12.04
C PRO A 167 5.28 -8.26 11.75
N VAL A 168 4.57 -7.25 12.24
CA VAL A 168 4.90 -5.83 12.05
C VAL A 168 5.49 -5.23 13.31
N GLN A 169 6.66 -4.63 13.19
CA GLN A 169 7.24 -3.77 14.23
C GLN A 169 6.89 -2.31 13.93
N TRP A 170 6.16 -1.66 14.84
CA TRP A 170 5.74 -0.26 14.69
C TRP A 170 6.64 0.69 15.47
N PHE A 171 6.97 1.82 14.86
CA PHE A 171 7.73 2.92 15.44
C PHE A 171 6.87 4.19 15.39
N GLU A 172 6.65 4.83 16.54
CA GLU A 172 5.85 6.05 16.63
C GLU A 172 6.71 7.31 16.49
N LEU A 173 6.19 8.30 15.76
CA LEU A 173 6.85 9.57 15.48
C LEU A 173 5.88 10.74 15.73
N PRO A 174 6.40 11.98 15.89
CA PRO A 174 5.59 13.19 15.76
C PRO A 174 4.80 13.20 14.44
N ALA A 175 3.69 13.94 14.41
CA ALA A 175 2.85 14.03 13.21
C ALA A 175 3.64 14.65 12.04
N PHE A 176 3.64 13.95 10.91
CA PHE A 176 4.08 14.46 9.60
C PHE A 176 3.33 13.70 8.50
N PHE A 177 3.38 14.20 7.29
CA PHE A 177 2.84 13.53 6.12
C PHE A 177 3.91 13.39 5.03
N ALA A 178 3.79 12.36 4.20
CA ALA A 178 4.58 12.19 2.99
C ALA A 178 3.68 11.45 1.99
N PHE A 179 3.65 11.91 0.74
CA PHE A 179 2.98 11.17 -0.33
C PHE A 179 3.84 10.01 -0.78
N HIS A 180 5.03 10.33 -1.31
CA HIS A 180 5.85 9.36 -2.00
C HIS A 180 7.07 8.97 -1.18
N THR A 181 7.44 7.70 -1.31
CA THR A 181 8.71 7.15 -0.85
C THR A 181 9.70 7.18 -2.00
N ALA A 182 10.83 7.86 -1.81
CA ALA A 182 11.89 7.87 -2.82
C ALA A 182 12.62 6.53 -2.86
N ASN A 183 13.05 6.02 -1.70
CA ASN A 183 13.63 4.68 -1.56
C ASN A 183 13.65 4.22 -0.08
N ALA A 184 13.85 2.92 0.13
CA ALA A 184 14.23 2.35 1.42
C ALA A 184 15.29 1.25 1.24
N TRP A 185 16.19 1.09 2.20
CA TRP A 185 17.19 -0.01 2.20
C TRP A 185 17.64 -0.35 3.62
N GLU A 186 18.31 -1.48 3.78
CA GLU A 186 19.01 -1.87 5.01
C GLU A 186 20.52 -1.63 4.83
N ASP A 187 21.18 -1.06 5.84
CA ASP A 187 22.65 -1.01 5.88
C ASP A 187 23.27 -2.28 6.48
N GLU A 188 24.60 -2.37 6.48
CA GLU A 188 25.35 -3.54 6.98
C GLU A 188 25.13 -3.81 8.48
N ASP A 189 24.77 -2.78 9.26
CA ASP A 189 24.43 -2.89 10.67
C ASP A 189 22.97 -3.30 10.89
N GLY A 190 22.20 -3.51 9.83
CA GLY A 190 20.78 -3.86 9.87
C GLY A 190 19.84 -2.69 10.15
N ARG A 191 20.30 -1.44 10.00
CA ARG A 191 19.42 -0.27 10.13
C ARG A 191 18.63 -0.08 8.86
N VAL A 192 17.33 0.17 9.01
CA VAL A 192 16.47 0.54 7.88
C VAL A 192 16.55 2.05 7.65
N HIS A 193 16.95 2.42 6.44
CA HIS A 193 16.92 3.78 5.92
C HIS A 193 15.68 3.97 5.07
N LEU A 194 14.97 5.08 5.27
CA LEU A 194 13.76 5.44 4.53
C LEU A 194 13.86 6.91 4.11
N VAL A 195 13.76 7.16 2.81
CA VAL A 195 13.88 8.51 2.24
C VAL A 195 12.50 9.00 1.77
N LEU A 196 12.01 10.04 2.42
CA LEU A 196 10.69 10.63 2.18
C LEU A 196 10.81 12.13 1.90
N CYS A 197 9.87 12.66 1.12
CA CYS A 197 9.59 14.09 1.05
C CYS A 197 8.47 14.41 2.05
N THR A 198 8.84 14.98 3.21
CA THR A 198 7.91 15.15 4.34
C THR A 198 7.33 16.55 4.45
N TYR A 199 6.09 16.62 4.91
CA TYR A 199 5.37 17.85 5.24
C TYR A 199 4.99 17.84 6.72
N PRO A 200 5.26 18.91 7.49
CA PRO A 200 4.85 18.99 8.90
C PRO A 200 3.33 19.16 9.06
N LYS A 201 2.68 19.69 8.02
CA LYS A 201 1.23 19.80 7.86
C LYS A 201 0.90 19.54 6.40
N PHE A 202 -0.30 19.04 6.13
CA PHE A 202 -0.72 18.75 4.77
C PHE A 202 -2.18 19.15 4.55
N ASP A 203 -2.45 19.81 3.44
CA ASP A 203 -3.79 20.01 2.92
C ASP A 203 -3.78 19.87 1.38
N PHE A 204 -4.96 19.65 0.81
CA PHE A 204 -5.15 19.54 -0.64
C PHE A 204 -5.42 20.91 -1.31
N ASP A 205 -5.26 22.00 -0.57
CA ASP A 205 -5.52 23.36 -1.05
C ASP A 205 -4.23 23.95 -1.63
N PHE A 206 -3.87 23.45 -2.82
CA PHE A 206 -2.64 23.85 -3.52
C PHE A 206 -2.62 25.34 -3.94
N GLU A 207 -3.75 26.05 -3.81
CA GLU A 207 -3.83 27.50 -4.09
C GLU A 207 -3.47 28.36 -2.88
N LYS A 208 -3.54 27.82 -1.65
CA LYS A 208 -3.06 28.51 -0.45
C LYS A 208 -1.53 28.45 -0.39
N LYS A 209 -0.89 29.59 -0.69
CA LYS A 209 0.52 29.80 -0.34
C LYS A 209 0.67 29.78 1.19
N HIS A 210 1.30 28.75 1.72
CA HIS A 210 1.74 28.67 3.11
C HIS A 210 2.96 29.55 3.38
#